data_AF-A0A7Z9UST9-F1
#
_entry.id   AF-A0A7Z9UST9-F1
#
_cell.length_a   1.000
_cell.length_b   1.000
_cell.length_c   1.000
_cell.angle_alpha   90.00
_cell.angle_beta   90.00
_cell.angle_gamma   90.00
#
_symmetry.space_group_name_H-M   'P 1'
#
loop_
_entity.id
_entity.type
_entity.pdbx_description
1 polymer ?
#
loop_
_entity_poly.entity_id
_entity_poly.type
_entity_poly.pdbx_seq_one_letter_code
_entity_poly.pdbx_strand_id
1 'polypeptide(L)'
;MIQFWTDHFNIDQSKGDCRWLKVWDDRKVIRKHALGKFPELLRTSALSPAMLWYLDGRKNVKENQEDRPNENYTRELFELHTLGVHGGYTQDDVEQVARRLTGWRVQGRKSGNFYASNIGKVGFRKDLHDDGEKKILDWVVPAGLGKGDLDRVLDIVSLHPSTAKHIATKLCIRFIADEPPQDAVSTVAASFQRSGGDICRILHTLFQTDQFQDNRGNKFKRPFNFLVSSLRATGATINQTNDSWHLDHHPLGKYFLRMGDAPFQYPTPDGYPQEISPWLCTLLWCWDFALKLSQNEIESIKIDKQ
;
A
#
# COMPACT_ATOMS: atom_id res chain seq x y z
N MET A 1 -3.86 -8.39 7.45
CA MET A 1 -2.89 -8.09 6.38
C MET A 1 -3.39 -7.14 5.30
N ILE A 2 -4.67 -7.17 4.89
CA ILE A 2 -5.17 -6.27 3.81
C ILE A 2 -4.87 -4.79 4.11
N GLN A 3 -5.28 -4.28 5.28
CA GLN A 3 -5.00 -2.88 5.66
C GLN A 3 -3.49 -2.56 5.65
N PHE A 4 -2.66 -3.44 6.19
CA PHE A 4 -1.20 -3.26 6.20
C PHE A 4 -0.63 -3.10 4.79
N TRP A 5 -1.05 -3.93 3.83
CA TRP A 5 -0.56 -3.85 2.46
C TRP A 5 -1.18 -2.70 1.66
N THR A 6 -2.44 -2.34 1.95
CA THR A 6 -3.05 -1.12 1.40
C THR A 6 -2.33 0.13 1.88
N ASP A 7 -1.91 0.17 3.14
CA ASP A 7 -1.09 1.26 3.68
C ASP A 7 0.33 1.22 3.08
N HIS A 8 0.93 0.03 2.94
CA HIS A 8 2.29 -0.10 2.38
C HIS A 8 2.38 0.29 0.90
N PHE A 9 1.36 -0.01 0.09
CA PHE A 9 1.23 0.39 -1.31
C PHE A 9 0.15 1.48 -1.43
N ASN A 10 0.25 2.54 -0.63
CA ASN A 10 -0.83 3.51 -0.54
C ASN A 10 -1.07 4.23 -1.87
N ILE A 11 -2.35 4.43 -2.17
CA ILE A 11 -2.82 5.13 -3.35
C ILE A 11 -3.92 6.07 -2.88
N ASP A 12 -3.68 7.38 -3.03
CA ASP A 12 -4.71 8.37 -2.77
C ASP A 12 -5.76 8.32 -3.89
N GLN A 13 -6.99 8.01 -3.49
CA GLN A 13 -8.12 7.96 -4.40
C GLN A 13 -8.50 9.34 -4.97
N SER A 14 -8.11 10.44 -4.33
CA SER A 14 -8.42 11.80 -4.80
C SER A 14 -7.73 12.14 -6.13
N LYS A 15 -6.62 11.46 -6.46
CA LYS A 15 -5.80 11.72 -7.65
C LYS A 15 -6.47 11.20 -8.93
N GLY A 16 -7.29 12.03 -9.56
CA GLY A 16 -7.85 11.79 -10.89
C GLY A 16 -8.75 10.54 -10.96
N ASP A 17 -8.37 9.57 -11.79
CA ASP A 17 -9.12 8.32 -11.99
C ASP A 17 -8.89 7.30 -10.86
N CYS A 18 -7.97 7.55 -9.93
CA CYS A 18 -7.74 6.69 -8.76
C CYS A 18 -9.01 6.46 -7.93
N ARG A 19 -9.96 7.40 -7.92
CA ARG A 19 -11.26 7.29 -7.22
C ARG A 19 -12.05 6.03 -7.62
N TRP A 20 -11.88 5.57 -8.86
CA TRP A 20 -12.53 4.37 -9.39
C TRP A 20 -11.61 3.15 -9.31
N LEU A 21 -10.31 3.36 -9.53
CA LEU A 21 -9.32 2.30 -9.64
C LEU A 21 -8.92 1.73 -8.28
N LYS A 22 -8.94 2.53 -7.20
CA LYS A 22 -8.47 2.11 -5.87
C LYS A 22 -9.24 0.94 -5.30
N VAL A 23 -10.57 0.94 -5.43
CA VAL A 23 -11.42 -0.15 -4.91
C VAL A 23 -11.18 -1.44 -5.69
N TRP A 24 -10.96 -1.34 -7.00
CA TRP A 24 -10.59 -2.48 -7.83
C TRP A 24 -9.21 -3.03 -7.45
N ASP A 25 -8.23 -2.14 -7.30
CA ASP A 25 -6.86 -2.45 -6.85
C ASP A 25 -6.88 -3.17 -5.50
N ASP A 26 -7.58 -2.63 -4.51
CA ASP A 26 -7.70 -3.23 -3.17
C ASP A 26 -8.29 -4.66 -3.24
N ARG A 27 -9.25 -4.92 -4.13
CA ARG A 27 -9.86 -6.26 -4.32
C ARG A 27 -8.99 -7.22 -5.12
N LYS A 28 -8.36 -6.76 -6.20
CA LYS A 28 -7.71 -7.63 -7.21
C LYS A 28 -6.19 -7.73 -7.03
N VAL A 29 -5.59 -6.75 -6.37
CA VAL A 29 -4.17 -6.72 -6.04
C VAL A 29 -4.01 -7.05 -4.56
N ILE A 30 -4.44 -6.15 -3.66
CA ILE A 30 -4.12 -6.29 -2.25
C ILE A 30 -4.78 -7.52 -1.63
N ARG A 31 -6.12 -7.63 -1.66
CA ARG A 31 -6.83 -8.77 -1.05
C ARG A 31 -6.41 -10.12 -1.63
N LYS A 32 -6.16 -10.17 -2.94
CA LYS A 32 -5.78 -11.39 -3.64
C LYS A 32 -4.41 -11.91 -3.18
N HIS A 33 -3.47 -11.01 -2.91
CA HIS A 33 -2.07 -11.35 -2.60
C HIS A 33 -1.67 -11.10 -1.14
N ALA A 34 -2.61 -10.70 -0.26
CA ALA A 34 -2.33 -10.26 1.11
C ALA A 34 -1.59 -11.28 2.00
N LEU A 35 -1.69 -12.56 1.65
CA LEU A 35 -1.04 -13.70 2.32
C LEU A 35 -0.19 -14.54 1.36
N GLY A 36 0.06 -14.05 0.14
CA GLY A 36 0.83 -14.73 -0.89
C GLY A 36 2.33 -14.46 -0.78
N LYS A 37 3.01 -14.32 -1.93
CA LYS A 37 4.42 -13.95 -2.00
C LYS A 37 4.60 -12.46 -2.23
N PHE A 38 5.54 -11.84 -1.52
CA PHE A 38 5.84 -10.41 -1.64
C PHE A 38 6.26 -10.01 -3.07
N PRO A 39 7.14 -10.74 -3.80
CA PRO A 39 7.46 -10.40 -5.18
C PRO A 39 6.23 -10.35 -6.11
N GLU A 40 5.28 -11.27 -5.93
CA GLU A 40 4.04 -11.29 -6.71
C GLU A 40 3.13 -10.10 -6.35
N LEU A 41 3.00 -9.79 -5.07
CA LEU A 41 2.25 -8.63 -4.58
C LEU A 41 2.86 -7.33 -5.14
N LEU A 42 4.18 -7.17 -5.05
CA LEU A 42 4.92 -6.03 -5.56
C LEU A 42 4.71 -5.85 -7.06
N ARG A 43 4.87 -6.93 -7.84
CA ARG A 43 4.66 -6.93 -9.29
C ARG A 43 3.23 -6.57 -9.68
N THR A 44 2.25 -7.14 -8.98
CA THR A 44 0.84 -6.87 -9.26
C THR A 44 0.46 -5.44 -8.90
N SER A 45 1.06 -4.88 -7.84
CA SER A 45 0.94 -3.46 -7.47
C SER A 45 1.59 -2.54 -8.51
N ALA A 46 2.83 -2.83 -8.93
CA ALA A 46 3.56 -2.04 -9.93
C ALA A 46 2.81 -1.91 -11.27
N LEU A 47 2.10 -2.96 -11.67
CA LEU A 47 1.27 -3.02 -12.87
C LEU A 47 -0.21 -2.74 -12.61
N SER A 48 -0.58 -2.28 -11.41
CA SER A 48 -1.97 -1.93 -11.15
C SER A 48 -2.29 -0.61 -11.87
N PRO A 49 -3.46 -0.50 -12.52
CA PRO A 49 -3.87 0.75 -13.16
C PRO A 49 -3.89 1.93 -12.16
N ALA A 50 -4.24 1.64 -10.90
CA ALA A 50 -4.29 2.63 -9.84
C ALA A 50 -2.89 3.16 -9.50
N MET A 51 -1.90 2.26 -9.33
CA MET A 51 -0.53 2.65 -8.99
C MET A 51 0.15 3.42 -10.14
N LEU A 52 0.00 2.94 -11.38
CA LEU A 52 0.53 3.61 -12.57
C LEU A 52 -0.09 5.01 -12.78
N TRP A 53 -1.33 5.22 -12.32
CA TRP A 53 -1.97 6.52 -12.35
C TRP A 53 -1.49 7.42 -11.21
N TYR A 54 -1.44 6.87 -9.98
CA TYR A 54 -1.11 7.60 -8.76
C TYR A 54 0.32 8.11 -8.75
N LEU A 55 1.30 7.30 -9.17
CA LEU A 55 2.71 7.70 -9.22
C LEU A 55 3.17 8.16 -10.61
N ASP A 56 2.21 8.45 -11.50
CA ASP A 56 2.44 8.94 -12.86
C ASP A 56 3.30 8.00 -13.75
N GLY A 57 3.44 6.73 -13.39
CA GLY A 57 4.11 5.71 -14.21
C GLY A 57 3.54 5.60 -15.63
N ARG A 58 2.23 5.85 -15.80
CA ARG A 58 1.60 5.91 -17.13
C ARG A 58 2.13 7.03 -18.04
N LYS A 59 2.77 8.07 -17.49
CA LYS A 59 3.39 9.17 -18.24
C LYS A 59 4.88 8.95 -18.48
N ASN A 60 5.47 7.92 -17.88
CA ASN A 60 6.90 7.67 -17.98
C ASN A 60 7.27 7.31 -19.43
N VAL A 61 8.16 8.10 -20.03
CA VAL A 61 8.63 7.98 -21.42
C VAL A 61 10.15 8.01 -21.43
N LYS A 62 10.75 7.34 -22.42
CA LYS A 62 12.15 7.53 -22.74
C LYS A 62 12.45 9.02 -22.99
N GLU A 63 13.67 9.42 -22.68
CA GLU A 63 14.12 10.78 -22.88
C GLU A 63 13.96 11.24 -24.34
N ASN A 64 13.46 12.45 -24.51
CA ASN A 64 13.39 13.16 -25.79
C ASN A 64 13.58 14.68 -25.55
N GLN A 65 13.37 15.52 -26.56
CA GLN A 65 13.58 16.97 -26.43
C GLN A 65 12.63 17.66 -25.42
N GLU A 66 11.43 17.10 -25.23
CA GLU A 66 10.37 17.68 -24.40
C GLU A 66 10.14 16.90 -23.10
N ASP A 67 10.48 15.62 -23.06
CA ASP A 67 10.23 14.74 -21.93
C ASP A 67 11.50 14.11 -21.34
N ARG A 68 11.47 13.89 -20.03
CA ARG A 68 12.45 13.08 -19.29
C ARG A 68 11.77 11.91 -18.58
N PRO A 69 12.50 10.81 -18.33
CA PRO A 69 12.02 9.71 -17.52
C PRO A 69 11.52 10.18 -16.15
N ASN A 70 10.36 9.70 -15.74
CA ASN A 70 9.74 10.08 -14.47
C ASN A 70 10.25 9.19 -13.34
N GLU A 71 11.04 9.78 -12.44
CA GLU A 71 11.64 9.11 -11.29
C GLU A 71 10.67 8.81 -10.14
N ASN A 72 9.48 9.42 -10.13
CA ASN A 72 8.59 9.40 -8.96
C ASN A 72 8.28 7.98 -8.49
N TYR A 73 7.79 7.12 -9.40
CA TYR A 73 7.51 5.72 -9.05
C TYR A 73 8.78 4.97 -8.62
N THR A 74 9.94 5.26 -9.22
CA THR A 74 11.20 4.61 -8.84
C THR A 74 11.63 4.98 -7.43
N ARG A 75 11.50 6.26 -7.05
CA ARG A 75 11.79 6.72 -5.68
C ARG A 75 10.91 5.98 -4.69
N GLU A 76 9.59 5.94 -4.93
CA GLU A 76 8.69 5.21 -4.04
C GLU A 76 8.94 3.70 -4.04
N LEU A 77 9.30 3.12 -5.20
CA LEU A 77 9.66 1.71 -5.31
C LEU A 77 10.83 1.37 -4.39
N PHE A 78 11.92 2.16 -4.44
CA PHE A 78 13.09 1.93 -3.61
C PHE A 78 12.85 2.31 -2.15
N GLU A 79 12.34 3.50 -1.89
CA GLU A 79 12.25 4.09 -0.56
C GLU A 79 11.14 3.46 0.27
N LEU A 80 9.93 3.37 -0.27
CA LEU A 80 8.75 3.01 0.52
C LEU A 80 8.35 1.56 0.33
N HIS A 81 8.39 1.07 -0.91
CA HIS A 81 7.89 -0.24 -1.26
C HIS A 81 8.91 -1.36 -1.07
N THR A 82 10.22 -1.07 -1.13
CA THR A 82 11.25 -2.13 -1.11
C THR A 82 12.41 -1.84 -0.18
N LEU A 83 13.48 -1.21 -0.63
CA LEU A 83 14.78 -1.16 0.03
C LEU A 83 14.78 -0.33 1.34
N GLY A 84 13.84 0.60 1.49
CA GLY A 84 13.84 1.56 2.60
C GLY A 84 14.70 2.78 2.27
N VAL A 85 14.49 3.89 3.00
CA VAL A 85 15.24 5.17 2.86
C VAL A 85 16.76 4.97 2.91
N HIS A 86 17.24 4.03 3.71
CA HIS A 86 18.66 3.70 3.86
C HIS A 86 19.02 2.39 3.14
N GLY A 87 18.36 2.13 2.01
CA GLY A 87 18.43 0.89 1.27
C GLY A 87 19.73 0.62 0.52
N GLY A 88 20.60 1.63 0.42
CA GLY A 88 21.91 1.55 -0.24
C GLY A 88 21.91 1.89 -1.74
N TYR A 89 20.81 2.43 -2.26
CA TYR A 89 20.72 2.92 -3.64
C TYR A 89 21.22 4.36 -3.78
N THR A 90 21.64 4.72 -4.98
CA THR A 90 22.10 6.06 -5.36
C THR A 90 21.07 6.79 -6.22
N GLN A 91 21.31 8.08 -6.46
CA GLN A 91 20.50 8.85 -7.41
C GLN A 91 20.63 8.29 -8.85
N ASP A 92 21.80 7.78 -9.23
CA ASP A 92 21.98 7.14 -10.54
C ASP A 92 21.10 5.88 -10.67
N ASP A 93 21.02 5.05 -9.63
CA ASP A 93 20.12 3.88 -9.64
C ASP A 93 18.65 4.28 -9.86
N VAL A 94 18.22 5.40 -9.26
CA VAL A 94 16.86 5.93 -9.43
C VAL A 94 16.63 6.35 -10.89
N GLU A 95 17.58 7.06 -11.49
CA GLU A 95 17.48 7.47 -12.89
C GLU A 95 17.48 6.26 -13.85
N GLN A 96 18.39 5.30 -13.63
CA GLN A 96 18.49 4.11 -14.46
C GLN A 96 17.23 3.24 -14.38
N VAL A 97 16.66 3.04 -13.19
CA VAL A 97 15.38 2.34 -13.05
C VAL A 97 14.24 3.15 -13.63
N ALA A 98 14.19 4.47 -13.46
CA ALA A 98 13.15 5.31 -14.10
C ALA A 98 13.12 5.10 -15.61
N ARG A 99 14.29 5.05 -16.26
CA ARG A 99 14.42 4.74 -17.70
C ARG A 99 13.91 3.34 -18.04
N ARG A 100 14.20 2.31 -17.24
CA ARG A 100 13.67 0.94 -17.41
C ARG A 100 12.15 0.85 -17.26
N LEU A 101 11.53 1.76 -16.52
CA LEU A 101 10.08 1.74 -16.28
C LEU A 101 9.29 2.57 -17.29
N THR A 102 9.94 3.07 -18.34
CA THR A 102 9.30 3.83 -19.42
C THR A 102 8.40 2.95 -20.29
N GLY A 103 7.38 3.55 -20.92
CA GLY A 103 6.53 2.86 -21.91
C GLY A 103 5.28 2.16 -21.35
N TRP A 104 5.11 2.04 -20.03
CA TRP A 104 3.86 1.55 -19.43
C TRP A 104 2.73 2.59 -19.53
N ARG A 105 1.53 2.17 -19.91
CA ARG A 105 0.36 3.04 -20.12
C ARG A 105 -0.87 2.48 -19.43
N VAL A 106 -1.75 3.39 -19.03
CA VAL A 106 -3.10 3.07 -18.56
C VAL A 106 -4.08 3.77 -19.48
N GLN A 107 -5.02 3.02 -20.05
CA GLN A 107 -6.05 3.60 -20.91
C GLN A 107 -7.02 4.45 -20.08
N GLY A 108 -6.99 5.77 -20.27
CA GLY A 108 -7.91 6.71 -19.60
C GLY A 108 -9.20 6.97 -20.40
N ARG A 109 -10.19 7.63 -19.76
CA ARG A 109 -11.50 7.96 -20.37
C ARG A 109 -11.40 8.86 -21.62
N LYS A 110 -10.36 9.69 -21.72
CA LYS A 110 -10.19 10.66 -22.82
C LYS A 110 -9.60 10.06 -24.12
N SER A 111 -9.39 8.74 -24.21
CA SER A 111 -8.72 8.13 -25.36
C SER A 111 -9.57 8.03 -26.66
N GLY A 112 -10.58 8.87 -26.85
CA GLY A 112 -11.34 8.97 -28.09
C GLY A 112 -12.35 7.85 -28.40
N ASN A 113 -12.40 6.76 -27.64
CA ASN A 113 -13.39 5.70 -27.83
C ASN A 113 -14.44 5.70 -26.72
N PHE A 114 -15.63 6.24 -27.05
CA PHE A 114 -16.84 6.19 -26.22
C PHE A 114 -17.33 4.74 -25.95
N TYR A 115 -16.85 3.74 -26.70
CA TYR A 115 -17.06 2.32 -26.43
C TYR A 115 -15.97 1.79 -25.48
N ALA A 116 -16.30 1.88 -24.19
CA ALA A 116 -15.47 1.67 -23.01
C ALA A 116 -15.08 0.19 -22.69
N SER A 117 -14.49 -0.55 -23.63
CA SER A 117 -14.02 -1.92 -23.34
C SER A 117 -12.59 -2.01 -22.76
N ASN A 118 -11.83 -0.90 -22.79
CA ASN A 118 -10.40 -0.88 -22.45
C ASN A 118 -10.01 0.09 -21.34
N ILE A 119 -10.93 0.86 -20.75
CA ILE A 119 -10.60 1.83 -19.68
C ILE A 119 -10.00 1.10 -18.48
N GLY A 120 -8.88 1.61 -17.97
CA GLY A 120 -8.15 0.97 -16.87
C GLY A 120 -7.33 -0.26 -17.29
N LYS A 121 -7.24 -0.61 -18.59
CA LYS A 121 -6.29 -1.65 -19.03
C LYS A 121 -4.88 -1.08 -19.07
N VAL A 122 -3.93 -1.89 -18.61
CA VAL A 122 -2.50 -1.60 -18.69
C VAL A 122 -1.93 -2.17 -19.98
N GLY A 123 -1.14 -1.37 -20.68
CA GLY A 123 -0.45 -1.76 -21.91
C GLY A 123 0.98 -1.24 -21.92
N PHE A 124 1.83 -1.89 -22.71
CA PHE A 124 3.24 -1.51 -22.90
C PHE A 124 3.46 -0.99 -24.31
N ARG A 125 4.09 0.19 -24.42
CA ARG A 125 4.41 0.88 -25.68
C ARG A 125 5.91 0.87 -25.90
N LYS A 126 6.38 -0.04 -26.76
CA LYS A 126 7.81 -0.22 -27.07
C LYS A 126 8.44 1.05 -27.67
N ASP A 127 7.68 1.82 -28.44
CA ASP A 127 8.14 3.06 -29.04
C ASP A 127 8.49 4.16 -28.02
N LEU A 128 7.88 4.11 -26.84
CA LEU A 128 8.05 5.07 -25.75
C LEU A 128 9.01 4.57 -24.65
N HIS A 129 9.60 3.40 -24.85
CA HIS A 129 10.45 2.73 -23.88
C HIS A 129 11.94 2.89 -24.21
N ASP A 130 12.75 3.07 -23.18
CA ASP A 130 14.21 3.06 -23.25
C ASP A 130 14.72 1.64 -22.99
N ASP A 131 15.07 0.96 -24.07
CA ASP A 131 15.52 -0.43 -24.08
C ASP A 131 17.06 -0.57 -24.03
N GLY A 132 17.79 0.51 -23.70
CA GLY A 132 19.25 0.50 -23.61
C GLY A 132 19.78 -0.31 -22.42
N GLU A 133 21.06 -0.69 -22.45
CA GLU A 133 21.75 -1.31 -21.30
C GLU A 133 21.87 -0.31 -20.13
N LYS A 134 21.71 -0.80 -18.90
CA LYS A 134 21.72 0.03 -17.68
C LYS A 134 22.27 -0.77 -16.50
N LYS A 135 22.97 -0.10 -15.60
CA LYS A 135 23.49 -0.68 -14.34
C LYS A 135 22.59 -0.24 -13.18
N ILE A 136 22.20 -1.18 -12.31
CA ILE A 136 21.30 -0.94 -11.17
C ILE A 136 21.79 -1.77 -9.98
N LEU A 137 22.11 -1.15 -8.85
CA LEU A 137 22.52 -1.84 -7.61
C LEU A 137 23.60 -2.91 -7.84
N ASP A 138 24.61 -2.55 -8.65
CA ASP A 138 25.69 -3.42 -9.12
C ASP A 138 25.32 -4.52 -10.13
N TRP A 139 24.07 -4.62 -10.54
CA TRP A 139 23.62 -5.51 -11.62
C TRP A 139 23.67 -4.81 -12.97
N VAL A 140 24.21 -5.48 -13.98
CA VAL A 140 24.04 -5.08 -15.38
C VAL A 140 22.76 -5.71 -15.91
N VAL A 141 21.82 -4.88 -16.34
CA VAL A 141 20.63 -5.32 -17.06
C VAL A 141 20.89 -5.13 -18.55
N PRO A 142 20.75 -6.16 -19.39
CA PRO A 142 21.04 -6.04 -20.83
C PRO A 142 20.01 -5.14 -21.52
N ALA A 143 20.36 -4.68 -22.73
CA ALA A 143 19.43 -4.04 -23.64
C ALA A 143 18.44 -5.07 -24.24
N GLY A 144 17.30 -4.63 -24.74
CA GLY A 144 16.40 -5.45 -25.57
C GLY A 144 15.33 -6.25 -24.82
N LEU A 145 15.15 -6.03 -23.51
CA LEU A 145 14.15 -6.76 -22.71
C LEU A 145 12.73 -6.17 -22.85
N GLY A 146 12.61 -4.89 -23.25
CA GLY A 146 11.34 -4.20 -23.38
C GLY A 146 10.49 -4.32 -22.11
N LYS A 147 9.28 -4.89 -22.22
CA LYS A 147 8.39 -5.07 -21.06
C LYS A 147 9.00 -5.93 -19.93
N GLY A 148 9.99 -6.76 -20.24
CA GLY A 148 10.69 -7.60 -19.26
C GLY A 148 11.58 -6.81 -18.31
N ASP A 149 11.86 -5.54 -18.61
CA ASP A 149 12.66 -4.67 -17.75
C ASP A 149 12.04 -4.46 -16.37
N LEU A 150 10.72 -4.28 -16.31
CA LEU A 150 10.02 -4.19 -15.03
C LEU A 150 10.25 -5.45 -14.20
N ASP A 151 10.05 -6.63 -14.81
CA ASP A 151 10.20 -7.90 -14.11
C ASP A 151 11.63 -8.06 -13.59
N ARG A 152 12.64 -7.69 -14.39
CA ARG A 152 14.04 -7.76 -13.97
C ARG A 152 14.37 -6.81 -12.83
N VAL A 153 13.87 -5.57 -12.86
CA VAL A 153 14.03 -4.62 -11.76
C VAL A 153 13.40 -5.16 -10.48
N LEU A 154 12.17 -5.67 -10.57
CA LEU A 154 11.45 -6.21 -9.42
C LEU A 154 12.12 -7.46 -8.83
N ASP A 155 12.71 -8.32 -9.66
CA ASP A 155 13.49 -9.47 -9.19
C ASP A 155 14.71 -9.03 -8.37
N ILE A 156 15.39 -7.96 -8.77
CA ILE A 156 16.56 -7.41 -8.06
C ILE A 156 16.13 -6.85 -6.69
N VAL A 157 15.08 -6.04 -6.64
CA VAL A 157 14.71 -5.34 -5.41
C VAL A 157 13.85 -6.16 -4.45
N SER A 158 12.97 -7.03 -4.95
CA SER A 158 11.96 -7.68 -4.10
C SER A 158 12.53 -8.62 -3.04
N LEU A 159 13.68 -9.24 -3.32
CA LEU A 159 14.38 -10.15 -2.41
C LEU A 159 15.70 -9.59 -1.91
N HIS A 160 15.95 -8.29 -2.13
CA HIS A 160 17.15 -7.64 -1.63
C HIS A 160 17.20 -7.70 -0.08
N PRO A 161 18.39 -7.86 0.54
CA PRO A 161 18.51 -7.86 2.00
C PRO A 161 17.91 -6.63 2.69
N SER A 162 18.08 -5.44 2.10
CA SER A 162 17.45 -4.20 2.60
C SER A 162 15.93 -4.31 2.58
N THR A 163 15.33 -4.95 1.56
CA THR A 163 13.89 -5.16 1.49
C THR A 163 13.39 -6.15 2.52
N ALA A 164 14.12 -7.24 2.74
CA ALA A 164 13.80 -8.17 3.81
C ALA A 164 13.78 -7.45 5.18
N LYS A 165 14.79 -6.61 5.46
CA LYS A 165 14.88 -5.81 6.68
C LYS A 165 13.75 -4.77 6.76
N HIS A 166 13.47 -4.04 5.68
CA HIS A 166 12.42 -3.01 5.63
C HIS A 166 11.04 -3.59 5.93
N ILE A 167 10.65 -4.66 5.23
CA ILE A 167 9.36 -5.32 5.42
C ILE A 167 9.28 -5.96 6.81
N ALA A 168 10.34 -6.61 7.27
CA ALA A 168 10.39 -7.18 8.62
C ALA A 168 10.21 -6.12 9.71
N THR A 169 10.88 -4.97 9.58
CA THR A 169 10.72 -3.83 10.49
C THR A 169 9.26 -3.36 10.51
N LYS A 170 8.64 -3.10 9.35
CA LYS A 170 7.23 -2.66 9.29
C LYS A 170 6.27 -3.68 9.91
N LEU A 171 6.50 -4.98 9.73
CA LEU A 171 5.70 -6.04 10.35
C LEU A 171 5.90 -6.10 11.86
N CYS A 172 7.14 -5.97 12.35
CA CYS A 172 7.41 -5.93 13.79
C CYS A 172 6.81 -4.68 14.43
N ILE A 173 6.86 -3.52 13.77
CA ILE A 173 6.16 -2.29 14.21
C ILE A 173 4.66 -2.56 14.33
N ARG A 174 4.08 -3.24 13.33
CA ARG A 174 2.65 -3.53 13.28
C ARG A 174 2.17 -4.42 14.44
N PHE A 175 2.94 -5.44 14.80
CA PHE A 175 2.48 -6.54 15.65
C PHE A 175 3.14 -6.63 17.03
N ILE A 176 4.33 -6.06 17.22
CA ILE A 176 5.11 -6.17 18.46
C ILE A 176 5.05 -4.84 19.23
N ALA A 177 5.73 -3.81 18.77
CA ALA A 177 5.85 -2.52 19.45
C ALA A 177 6.20 -1.41 18.44
N ASP A 178 5.96 -0.14 18.78
CA ASP A 178 6.33 0.99 17.91
C ASP A 178 7.85 1.03 17.63
N GLU A 179 8.64 0.62 18.62
CA GLU A 179 10.08 0.42 18.53
C GLU A 179 10.40 -1.07 18.75
N PRO A 180 10.32 -1.93 17.71
CA PRO A 180 10.52 -3.36 17.89
C PRO A 180 12.00 -3.69 18.16
N PRO A 181 12.28 -4.69 19.02
CA PRO A 181 13.63 -5.22 19.22
C PRO A 181 14.30 -5.69 17.91
N GLN A 182 15.60 -5.39 17.76
CA GLN A 182 16.36 -5.70 16.52
C GLN A 182 16.56 -7.20 16.26
N ASP A 183 16.53 -8.02 17.31
CA ASP A 183 16.58 -9.48 17.23
C ASP A 183 15.30 -10.06 16.59
N ALA A 184 14.12 -9.54 16.95
CA ALA A 184 12.85 -9.87 16.30
C ALA A 184 12.86 -9.48 14.82
N VAL A 185 13.31 -8.26 14.50
CA VAL A 185 13.43 -7.79 13.11
C VAL A 185 14.38 -8.68 12.31
N SER A 186 15.56 -8.97 12.85
CA SER A 186 16.55 -9.87 12.24
C SER A 186 15.99 -11.26 11.97
N THR A 187 15.25 -11.83 12.93
CA THR A 187 14.61 -13.16 12.80
C THR A 187 13.57 -13.18 11.69
N VAL A 188 12.70 -12.17 11.64
CA VAL A 188 11.65 -12.03 10.62
C VAL A 188 12.26 -11.77 9.24
N ALA A 189 13.32 -10.96 9.15
CA ALA A 189 14.04 -10.68 7.90
C ALA A 189 14.73 -11.94 7.35
N ALA A 190 15.34 -12.76 8.21
CA ALA A 190 15.94 -14.03 7.80
C ALA A 190 14.87 -15.01 7.28
N SER A 191 13.68 -15.04 7.87
CA SER A 191 12.55 -15.81 7.36
C SER A 191 12.08 -15.30 5.99
N PHE A 192 12.05 -13.97 5.79
CA PHE A 192 11.72 -13.38 4.50
C PHE A 192 12.66 -13.88 3.40
N GLN A 193 13.97 -13.82 3.62
CA GLN A 193 14.96 -14.28 2.64
C GLN A 193 14.85 -15.78 2.36
N ARG A 194 14.80 -16.61 3.41
CA ARG A 194 14.75 -18.08 3.29
C ARG A 194 13.50 -18.57 2.58
N SER A 195 12.38 -17.89 2.77
CA SER A 195 11.10 -18.26 2.17
C SER A 195 10.85 -17.66 0.79
N GLY A 196 11.73 -16.79 0.30
CA GLY A 196 11.51 -16.03 -0.93
C GLY A 196 10.33 -15.06 -0.83
N GLY A 197 10.15 -14.44 0.34
CA GLY A 197 9.09 -13.46 0.59
C GLY A 197 7.69 -14.06 0.79
N ASP A 198 7.57 -15.31 1.25
CA ASP A 198 6.27 -15.92 1.57
C ASP A 198 5.67 -15.28 2.83
N ILE A 199 4.63 -14.47 2.65
CA ILE A 199 4.03 -13.65 3.71
C ILE A 199 3.45 -14.51 4.83
N CYS A 200 2.83 -15.65 4.49
CA CYS A 200 2.31 -16.58 5.50
C CYS A 200 3.44 -17.11 6.40
N ARG A 201 4.55 -17.55 5.81
CA ARG A 201 5.70 -18.09 6.56
C ARG A 201 6.39 -17.02 7.41
N ILE A 202 6.51 -15.80 6.87
CA ILE A 202 7.05 -14.65 7.61
C ILE A 202 6.20 -14.36 8.85
N LEU A 203 4.87 -14.30 8.70
CA LEU A 203 3.95 -14.05 9.81
C LEU A 203 3.97 -15.18 10.84
N HIS A 204 4.03 -16.43 10.39
CA HIS A 204 4.16 -17.58 11.29
C HIS A 204 5.42 -17.46 12.15
N THR A 205 6.56 -17.13 11.54
CA THR A 205 7.81 -16.90 12.26
C THR A 205 7.68 -15.74 13.25
N LEU A 206 7.11 -14.61 12.82
CA LEU A 206 6.90 -13.43 13.68
C LEU A 206 6.07 -13.79 14.92
N PHE A 207 4.94 -14.46 14.75
CA PHE A 207 4.05 -14.80 15.86
C PHE A 207 4.61 -15.88 16.80
N GLN A 208 5.68 -16.58 16.40
CA GLN A 208 6.39 -17.53 17.25
C GLN A 208 7.56 -16.92 18.02
N THR A 209 7.89 -15.64 17.79
CA THR A 209 8.94 -14.96 18.54
C THR A 209 8.52 -14.68 19.99
N ASP A 210 9.46 -14.78 20.93
CA ASP A 210 9.23 -14.45 22.34
C ASP A 210 8.84 -12.98 22.49
N GLN A 211 9.46 -12.09 21.71
CA GLN A 211 9.17 -10.65 21.69
C GLN A 211 7.70 -10.36 21.34
N PHE A 212 7.10 -11.13 20.42
CA PHE A 212 5.66 -11.03 20.15
C PHE A 212 4.84 -11.62 21.31
N GLN A 213 5.20 -12.79 21.83
CA GLN A 213 4.44 -13.44 22.91
C GLN A 213 4.40 -12.58 24.19
N ASP A 214 5.50 -11.91 24.51
CA ASP A 214 5.63 -11.05 25.68
C ASP A 214 4.89 -9.70 25.52
N ASN A 215 4.71 -9.21 24.28
CA ASN A 215 4.09 -7.91 24.00
C ASN A 215 2.67 -8.00 23.41
N ARG A 216 2.13 -9.20 23.20
CA ARG A 216 0.84 -9.39 22.56
C ARG A 216 -0.28 -8.65 23.31
N GLY A 217 -1.08 -7.89 22.58
CA GLY A 217 -2.20 -7.12 23.14
C GLY A 217 -1.88 -5.71 23.63
N ASN A 218 -0.60 -5.31 23.66
CA ASN A 218 -0.19 -3.97 24.11
C ASN A 218 -0.24 -2.90 23.00
N LYS A 219 -0.44 -3.29 21.72
CA LYS A 219 -0.53 -2.34 20.61
C LYS A 219 -1.80 -1.50 20.70
N PHE A 220 -1.63 -0.19 20.48
CA PHE A 220 -2.75 0.74 20.39
C PHE A 220 -3.73 0.34 19.29
N LYS A 221 -5.02 0.37 19.62
CA LYS A 221 -6.09 0.09 18.69
C LYS A 221 -6.42 1.34 17.87
N ARG A 222 -5.82 1.42 16.67
CA ARG A 222 -6.09 2.50 15.70
C ARG A 222 -7.60 2.75 15.49
N PRO A 223 -8.03 3.99 15.20
CA PRO A 223 -9.44 4.36 15.17
C PRO A 223 -10.31 3.48 14.28
N PHE A 224 -9.81 3.06 13.11
CA PHE A 224 -10.54 2.15 12.24
C PHE A 224 -10.88 0.82 12.94
N ASN A 225 -9.88 0.22 13.59
CA ASN A 225 -10.03 -1.04 14.29
C ASN A 225 -10.89 -0.88 15.56
N PHE A 226 -10.79 0.27 16.22
CA PHE A 226 -11.65 0.61 17.36
C PHE A 226 -13.12 0.63 16.94
N LEU A 227 -13.49 1.46 15.95
CA LEU A 227 -14.86 1.56 15.42
C LEU A 227 -15.42 0.20 15.01
N VAL A 228 -14.72 -0.51 14.13
CA VAL A 228 -15.19 -1.81 13.61
C VAL A 228 -15.36 -2.82 14.75
N SER A 229 -14.44 -2.85 15.71
CA SER A 229 -14.55 -3.78 16.83
C SER A 229 -15.68 -3.43 17.80
N SER A 230 -15.94 -2.14 18.04
CA SER A 230 -17.02 -1.69 18.92
C SER A 230 -18.37 -2.06 18.33
N LEU A 231 -18.56 -1.81 17.03
CA LEU A 231 -19.77 -2.21 16.30
C LEU A 231 -20.00 -3.73 16.35
N ARG A 232 -18.94 -4.53 16.19
CA ARG A 232 -19.03 -5.99 16.29
C ARG A 232 -19.33 -6.46 17.71
N ALA A 233 -18.71 -5.86 18.72
CA ALA A 233 -18.87 -6.23 20.12
C ALA A 233 -20.29 -5.95 20.63
N THR A 234 -20.94 -4.88 20.13
CA THR A 234 -22.30 -4.51 20.52
C THR A 234 -23.38 -5.12 19.62
N GLY A 235 -23.01 -5.95 18.64
CA GLY A 235 -23.97 -6.48 17.66
C GLY A 235 -24.69 -5.38 16.88
N ALA A 236 -24.03 -4.24 16.63
CA ALA A 236 -24.67 -3.08 16.01
C ALA A 236 -25.20 -3.40 14.61
N THR A 237 -26.47 -3.07 14.38
CA THR A 237 -27.09 -3.06 13.05
C THR A 237 -26.87 -1.72 12.40
N ILE A 238 -26.38 -1.72 11.14
CA ILE A 238 -26.15 -0.52 10.34
C ILE A 238 -27.19 -0.50 9.22
N ASN A 239 -28.09 0.47 9.28
CA ASN A 239 -29.12 0.70 8.28
C ASN A 239 -28.60 1.64 7.19
N GLN A 240 -28.93 1.35 5.94
CA GLN A 240 -28.65 2.28 4.83
C GLN A 240 -29.49 3.55 4.99
N THR A 241 -28.87 4.70 4.78
CA THR A 241 -29.57 5.97 4.63
C THR A 241 -29.60 6.37 3.16
N ASN A 242 -30.63 7.11 2.73
CA ASN A 242 -30.84 7.48 1.34
C ASN A 242 -29.66 8.30 0.72
N ASP A 243 -28.82 8.93 1.55
CA ASP A 243 -27.68 9.77 1.14
C ASP A 243 -26.30 9.14 1.43
N SER A 244 -26.22 7.84 1.72
CA SER A 244 -25.00 7.12 2.13
C SER A 244 -23.92 6.94 1.04
N TRP A 245 -24.13 7.42 -0.19
CA TRP A 245 -23.21 7.18 -1.31
C TRP A 245 -21.87 7.91 -1.16
N HIS A 246 -21.84 9.01 -0.41
CA HIS A 246 -20.62 9.72 -0.05
C HIS A 246 -20.22 9.42 1.39
N LEU A 247 -18.93 9.20 1.62
CA LEU A 247 -18.41 8.79 2.93
C LEU A 247 -18.73 9.82 4.02
N ASP A 248 -18.67 11.11 3.71
CA ASP A 248 -18.97 12.22 4.62
C ASP A 248 -20.46 12.38 4.95
N HIS A 249 -21.37 11.80 4.16
CA HIS A 249 -22.79 11.80 4.45
C HIS A 249 -23.19 10.64 5.37
N HIS A 250 -22.45 9.52 5.33
CA HIS A 250 -22.72 8.38 6.21
C HIS A 250 -22.25 8.67 7.65
N PRO A 251 -23.07 8.41 8.70
CA PRO A 251 -22.71 8.67 10.10
C PRO A 251 -21.37 8.05 10.53
N LEU A 252 -21.11 6.78 10.16
CA LEU A 252 -19.80 6.15 10.35
C LEU A 252 -18.65 6.83 9.60
N GLY A 253 -18.89 7.26 8.35
CA GLY A 253 -17.86 7.88 7.55
C GLY A 253 -17.45 9.24 8.10
N LYS A 254 -18.37 10.00 8.71
CA LYS A 254 -18.03 11.22 9.48
C LYS A 254 -17.06 10.93 10.62
N TYR A 255 -17.26 9.84 11.38
CA TYR A 255 -16.32 9.45 12.43
C TYR A 255 -14.96 9.01 11.87
N PHE A 256 -14.95 8.17 10.83
CA PHE A 256 -13.70 7.79 10.16
C PHE A 256 -12.91 9.00 9.66
N LEU A 257 -13.58 9.98 9.04
CA LEU A 257 -12.95 11.20 8.55
C LEU A 257 -12.44 12.08 9.69
N ARG A 258 -13.23 12.27 10.76
CA ARG A 258 -12.82 13.07 11.94
C ARG A 258 -11.64 12.47 12.70
N MET A 259 -11.57 11.13 12.74
CA MET A 259 -10.46 10.41 13.35
C MET A 259 -9.25 10.26 12.42
N GLY A 260 -9.34 10.74 11.18
CA GLY A 260 -8.27 10.65 10.19
C GLY A 260 -8.06 9.25 9.58
N ASP A 261 -8.61 8.18 10.16
CA ASP A 261 -8.35 6.77 9.77
C ASP A 261 -9.40 6.21 8.79
N ALA A 262 -9.80 7.04 7.82
CA ALA A 262 -10.80 6.67 6.82
C ALA A 262 -10.22 5.80 5.69
N PRO A 263 -10.87 4.71 5.28
CA PRO A 263 -10.37 3.86 4.20
C PRO A 263 -10.07 4.66 2.92
N PHE A 264 -8.85 4.49 2.40
CA PHE A 264 -8.36 5.09 1.15
C PHE A 264 -8.25 6.63 1.12
N GLN A 265 -8.31 7.30 2.28
CA GLN A 265 -8.24 8.77 2.35
C GLN A 265 -6.83 9.32 2.67
N TYR A 266 -5.81 8.46 2.84
CA TYR A 266 -4.47 8.94 3.15
C TYR A 266 -3.79 9.52 1.90
N PRO A 267 -3.29 10.77 1.94
CA PRO A 267 -2.88 11.49 0.73
C PRO A 267 -1.48 11.10 0.21
N THR A 268 -0.59 10.64 1.09
CA THR A 268 0.83 10.40 0.79
C THR A 268 1.15 8.92 0.58
N PRO A 269 2.14 8.57 -0.26
CA PRO A 269 2.41 7.18 -0.67
C PRO A 269 2.92 6.26 0.46
N ASP A 270 3.38 6.83 1.57
CA ASP A 270 3.84 6.11 2.77
C ASP A 270 2.72 5.45 3.59
N GLY A 271 1.48 5.89 3.35
CA GLY A 271 0.29 5.32 3.96
C GLY A 271 0.14 5.64 5.44
N TYR A 272 -0.93 5.14 6.04
CA TYR A 272 -1.23 5.46 7.42
C TYR A 272 -0.13 4.99 8.40
N PRO A 273 0.26 5.83 9.38
CA PRO A 273 1.31 5.50 10.34
C PRO A 273 0.93 4.30 11.22
N GLN A 274 1.94 3.55 11.65
CA GLN A 274 1.76 2.35 12.47
C GLN A 274 2.06 2.59 13.95
N GLU A 275 2.79 3.67 14.24
CA GLU A 275 3.11 4.16 15.57
C GLU A 275 1.89 4.85 16.20
N ILE A 276 1.84 4.90 17.53
CA ILE A 276 0.72 5.47 18.29
C ILE A 276 0.64 6.99 18.18
N SER A 277 1.78 7.68 18.09
CA SER A 277 1.87 9.13 18.30
C SER A 277 0.87 9.94 17.47
N PRO A 278 0.73 9.71 16.14
CA PRO A 278 -0.23 10.46 15.32
C PRO A 278 -1.70 10.22 15.68
N TRP A 279 -2.00 9.14 16.42
CA TRP A 279 -3.37 8.74 16.77
C TRP A 279 -3.83 9.24 18.14
N LEU A 280 -2.93 9.69 19.01
CA LEU A 280 -3.28 10.13 20.37
C LEU A 280 -4.25 11.32 20.35
N CYS A 281 -4.15 12.20 19.35
CA CYS A 281 -5.06 13.34 19.18
C CYS A 281 -6.51 12.91 18.81
N THR A 282 -6.73 11.65 18.45
CA THR A 282 -8.04 11.13 18.01
C THR A 282 -8.87 10.51 19.15
N LEU A 283 -8.30 10.41 20.36
CA LEU A 283 -8.94 9.77 21.52
C LEU A 283 -10.28 10.39 21.91
N LEU A 284 -10.38 11.73 21.82
CA LEU A 284 -11.64 12.44 22.09
C LEU A 284 -12.78 11.93 21.22
N TRP A 285 -12.53 11.76 19.92
CA TRP A 285 -13.54 11.24 18.99
C TRP A 285 -13.84 9.77 19.23
N CYS A 286 -12.85 8.99 19.70
CA CYS A 286 -13.07 7.58 20.04
C CYS A 286 -14.02 7.46 21.23
N TRP A 287 -13.85 8.31 22.24
CA TRP A 287 -14.76 8.38 23.39
C TRP A 287 -16.15 8.88 23.00
N ASP A 288 -16.24 9.96 22.20
CA ASP A 288 -17.54 10.46 21.69
C ASP A 288 -18.31 9.37 20.92
N PHE A 289 -17.62 8.63 20.05
CA PHE A 289 -18.21 7.51 19.32
C PHE A 289 -18.73 6.42 20.26
N ALA A 290 -17.92 6.00 21.24
CA ALA A 290 -18.30 4.94 22.16
C ALA A 290 -19.51 5.32 23.03
N LEU A 291 -19.54 6.55 23.54
CA LEU A 291 -20.66 7.08 24.33
C LEU A 291 -21.95 7.08 23.50
N LYS A 292 -21.93 7.70 22.32
CA LYS A 292 -23.10 7.77 21.44
C LYS A 292 -23.56 6.40 20.94
N LEU A 293 -22.63 5.49 20.67
CA LEU A 293 -22.97 4.11 20.30
C LEU A 293 -23.73 3.42 21.44
N SER A 294 -23.24 3.54 22.68
CA SER A 294 -23.89 2.94 23.86
C SER A 294 -25.28 3.52 24.16
N GLN A 295 -25.50 4.78 23.79
CA GLN A 295 -26.75 5.50 23.99
C GLN A 295 -27.73 5.36 22.82
N ASN A 296 -27.36 4.67 21.73
CA ASN A 296 -28.15 4.58 20.48
C ASN A 296 -28.39 5.95 19.80
N GLU A 297 -27.44 6.88 19.98
CA GLU A 297 -27.48 8.26 19.49
C GLU A 297 -26.79 8.47 18.13
N ILE A 298 -26.13 7.44 17.59
CA ILE A 298 -25.58 7.50 16.24
C ILE A 298 -26.71 7.19 15.25
N GLU A 299 -27.00 8.16 14.39
CA GLU A 299 -27.97 7.97 13.31
C GLU A 299 -27.64 6.72 12.48
N SER A 300 -28.68 5.99 12.05
CA SER A 300 -28.60 4.77 11.24
C SER A 300 -27.83 3.59 11.83
N ILE A 301 -27.33 3.69 13.07
CA ILE A 301 -26.70 2.59 13.80
C ILE A 301 -27.50 2.30 15.06
N LYS A 302 -27.85 1.03 15.26
CA LYS A 302 -28.59 0.59 16.44
C LYS A 302 -27.92 -0.60 17.10
N ILE A 303 -27.83 -0.56 18.42
CA ILE A 303 -27.44 -1.69 19.26
C ILE A 303 -28.69 -2.18 19.99
N ASP A 304 -28.86 -3.50 20.08
CA ASP A 304 -29.90 -4.08 20.92
C ASP A 304 -29.46 -3.94 22.37
N LYS A 305 -30.21 -3.16 23.16
CA LYS A 305 -29.99 -3.06 24.60
C LYS A 305 -30.53 -4.35 25.22
N GLN A 306 -29.62 -5.26 25.61
CA GLN A 306 -29.95 -6.36 26.51
C GLN A 306 -30.30 -5.85 27.89
#